data_AF-A0A1Y3BQ11-F1
#
_entry.id   AF-A0A1Y3BQ11-F1
#
_cell.length_a   1.000
_cell.length_b   1.000
_cell.length_c   1.000
_cell.angle_alpha   90.00
_cell.angle_beta   90.00
_cell.angle_gamma   90.00
#
_symmetry.space_group_name_H-M   'P 1'
#
loop_
_entity.id
_entity.type
_entity.pdbx_description
1 polymer ?
#
loop_
_entity_poly.entity_id
_entity_poly.type
_entity_poly.pdbx_seq_one_letter_code
_entity_poly.pdbx_strand_id
1 'polypeptide(L)'
;MNEYWMSSMRNRFTNKSHVVNQYQFFSWKSGVVVPESTKSLITLTDAVLLANNPKNNDNNNGPENINCSKYNGKFSSPSSSSSPILVHCSGGGDRSSVFVSFASLVRQLQLEERVDVFQTARYTKSQRQCMLQTIAQYDFLYRCLIDYMDCHHICNNSDTQL
;
A
#
# COMPACT_ATOMS: atom_id res chain seq x y z
N MET A 1 -30.84 -28.30 -30.28
CA MET A 1 -29.59 -28.63 -29.56
C MET A 1 -28.46 -28.48 -30.57
N ASN A 2 -27.59 -27.47 -30.61
CA ASN A 2 -27.08 -26.55 -29.59
C ASN A 2 -26.57 -25.26 -30.28
N GLU A 3 -27.06 -24.08 -29.92
CA GLU A 3 -26.44 -22.79 -30.27
C GLU A 3 -26.43 -21.87 -29.04
N TYR A 4 -25.53 -22.09 -28.08
CA TYR A 4 -25.50 -21.27 -26.85
C TYR A 4 -24.11 -20.91 -26.30
N TRP A 5 -23.04 -20.98 -27.09
CA TRP A 5 -21.68 -20.71 -26.57
C TRP A 5 -20.83 -19.68 -27.31
N MET A 6 -21.40 -18.87 -28.20
CA MET A 6 -20.66 -17.74 -28.80
C MET A 6 -21.30 -16.38 -28.45
N SER A 7 -21.60 -16.17 -27.16
CA SER A 7 -21.92 -14.82 -26.69
C SER A 7 -20.65 -13.99 -26.57
N SER A 8 -20.31 -13.34 -27.68
CA SER A 8 -19.86 -11.95 -27.75
C SER A 8 -18.92 -11.50 -26.61
N MET A 9 -17.64 -11.89 -26.67
CA MET A 9 -16.57 -11.05 -26.12
C MET A 9 -16.44 -9.81 -27.00
N ARG A 10 -17.34 -8.85 -26.79
CA ARG A 10 -17.31 -7.54 -27.44
C ARG A 10 -16.15 -6.76 -26.82
N ASN A 11 -14.99 -6.81 -27.47
CA ASN A 11 -13.82 -6.04 -27.08
C ASN A 11 -14.13 -4.56 -27.30
N ARG A 12 -14.59 -3.87 -26.24
CA ARG A 12 -14.81 -2.41 -26.26
C ARG A 12 -13.45 -1.74 -26.15
N PHE A 13 -12.81 -1.50 -27.30
CA PHE A 13 -11.71 -0.54 -27.37
C PHE A 13 -12.28 0.85 -27.09
N THR A 14 -12.15 1.32 -25.85
CA THR A 14 -12.41 2.73 -25.54
C THR A 14 -11.26 3.55 -26.10
N ASN A 15 -11.53 4.66 -26.78
CA ASN A 15 -10.51 5.57 -27.33
C ASN A 15 -9.84 6.44 -26.24
N LYS A 16 -9.70 5.89 -25.03
CA LYS A 16 -9.22 6.57 -23.83
C LYS A 16 -7.80 6.08 -23.54
N SER A 17 -6.83 6.97 -23.65
CA SER A 17 -5.46 6.71 -23.23
C SER A 17 -5.32 6.91 -21.71
N HIS A 18 -4.48 6.10 -21.09
CA HIS A 18 -4.16 6.19 -19.67
C HIS A 18 -2.65 6.21 -19.50
N VAL A 19 -2.14 7.16 -18.71
CA VAL A 19 -0.73 7.20 -18.32
C VAL A 19 -0.55 6.30 -17.10
N VAL A 20 0.41 5.38 -17.17
CA VAL A 20 0.72 4.45 -16.08
C VAL A 20 2.17 4.69 -15.64
N ASN A 21 2.36 4.99 -14.36
CA ASN A 21 3.68 5.13 -13.76
C ASN A 21 4.15 3.77 -13.23
N GLN A 22 5.28 3.30 -13.72
CA GLN A 22 5.90 2.05 -13.27
C GLN A 22 7.15 2.35 -12.45
N TYR A 23 7.20 1.82 -11.23
CA TYR A 23 8.36 1.93 -10.34
C TYR A 23 9.07 0.58 -10.25
N GLN A 24 10.39 0.56 -10.46
CA GLN A 24 11.20 -0.66 -10.37
C GLN A 24 12.20 -0.53 -9.23
N PHE A 25 12.19 -1.52 -8.34
CA PHE A 25 13.09 -1.57 -7.18
C PHE A 25 14.33 -2.44 -7.49
N PHE A 26 15.50 -1.80 -7.58
CA PHE A 26 16.76 -2.47 -7.97
C PHE A 26 17.65 -2.87 -6.78
N SER A 27 17.43 -2.34 -5.58
CA SER A 27 18.28 -2.62 -4.40
C SER A 27 18.13 -4.05 -3.85
N TRP A 28 17.25 -4.87 -4.43
CA TRP A 28 17.08 -6.27 -4.03
C TRP A 28 18.04 -7.18 -4.81
N LYS A 29 19.15 -7.56 -4.19
CA LYS A 29 20.15 -8.46 -4.79
C LYS A 29 19.57 -9.87 -4.99
N SER A 30 20.01 -10.55 -6.06
CA SER A 30 19.61 -11.94 -6.32
C SER A 30 20.11 -12.87 -5.21
N GLY A 31 19.28 -13.83 -4.79
CA GLY A 31 19.61 -14.80 -3.75
C GLY A 31 19.48 -14.30 -2.31
N VAL A 32 19.14 -13.02 -2.10
CA VAL A 32 18.98 -12.45 -0.76
C VAL A 32 17.51 -12.39 -0.35
N VAL A 33 17.21 -12.82 0.88
CA VAL A 33 15.83 -12.88 1.43
C VAL A 33 15.31 -11.50 1.83
N VAL A 34 16.17 -10.57 2.26
CA VAL A 34 15.83 -9.18 2.62
C VAL A 34 17.00 -8.23 2.30
N PRO A 35 16.76 -6.99 1.81
CA PRO A 35 17.84 -6.03 1.58
C PRO A 35 18.63 -5.69 2.85
N GLU A 36 19.91 -5.35 2.70
CA GLU A 36 20.75 -4.87 3.83
C GLU A 36 20.33 -3.47 4.29
N SER A 37 19.93 -2.62 3.34
CA SER A 37 19.50 -1.24 3.57
C SER A 37 17.98 -1.09 3.47
N THR A 38 17.39 -0.54 4.51
CA THR A 38 15.97 -0.19 4.64
C THR A 38 15.63 1.10 3.89
N LYS A 39 16.59 2.02 3.78
CA LYS A 39 16.43 3.36 3.20
C LYS A 39 15.87 3.33 1.79
N SER A 40 16.36 2.42 0.94
CA SER A 40 15.86 2.30 -0.44
C SER A 40 14.38 1.95 -0.49
N LEU A 41 13.89 1.11 0.43
CA LEU A 41 12.48 0.74 0.50
C LEU A 41 11.62 1.88 1.04
N ILE A 42 12.13 2.64 2.02
CA ILE A 42 11.50 3.85 2.53
C ILE A 42 11.30 4.87 1.40
N THR A 43 12.37 5.21 0.67
CA THR A 43 12.31 6.15 -0.45
C THR A 43 11.32 5.71 -1.52
N LEU A 44 11.28 4.41 -1.85
CA LEU A 44 10.29 3.88 -2.79
C LEU A 44 8.86 4.06 -2.27
N THR A 45 8.63 3.76 -1.00
CA THR A 45 7.31 3.84 -0.37
C THR A 45 6.83 5.28 -0.33
N ASP A 46 7.68 6.23 0.03
CA ASP A 46 7.36 7.66 -0.01
C ASP A 46 7.03 8.13 -1.43
N ALA A 47 7.85 7.76 -2.43
CA ALA A 47 7.58 8.13 -3.82
C ALA A 47 6.23 7.58 -4.33
N VAL A 48 5.90 6.33 -3.98
CA VAL A 48 4.63 5.70 -4.37
C VAL A 48 3.45 6.34 -3.62
N LEU A 49 3.55 6.55 -2.31
CA LEU A 49 2.45 7.13 -1.53
C LEU A 49 2.20 8.59 -1.89
N LEU A 50 3.24 9.38 -2.15
CA LEU A 50 3.12 10.77 -2.61
C LEU A 50 2.46 10.85 -3.99
N ALA A 51 2.84 9.97 -4.93
CA ALA A 51 2.25 9.93 -6.26
C ALA A 51 0.75 9.53 -6.26
N ASN A 52 0.28 8.87 -5.19
CA ASN A 52 -1.09 8.37 -5.08
C ASN A 52 -1.95 9.16 -4.08
N ASN A 53 -1.45 10.25 -3.49
CA ASN A 53 -2.22 11.06 -2.55
C ASN A 53 -3.23 11.97 -3.29
N PRO A 54 -4.54 11.87 -3.03
CA PRO A 54 -5.57 12.65 -3.73
C PRO A 54 -5.49 14.16 -3.51
N LYS A 55 -4.78 14.64 -2.47
CA LYS A 55 -4.64 16.08 -2.16
C LYS A 55 -3.86 16.90 -3.20
N ASN A 56 -3.30 16.26 -4.23
CA ASN A 56 -2.59 16.95 -5.31
C ASN A 56 -3.51 17.31 -6.50
N ASN A 57 -4.83 17.10 -6.39
CA ASN A 57 -5.79 17.37 -7.46
C ASN A 57 -6.91 18.38 -7.10
N ASP A 58 -6.87 18.98 -5.90
CA ASP A 58 -7.87 19.96 -5.46
C ASP A 58 -7.37 21.40 -5.64
N ASN A 59 -7.11 21.78 -6.90
CA ASN A 59 -7.19 23.18 -7.32
C ASN A 59 -8.47 23.35 -8.15
N ASN A 60 -9.64 23.31 -7.52
CA ASN A 60 -10.86 24.01 -7.98
C ASN A 60 -11.92 24.05 -6.85
N ASN A 61 -12.35 25.26 -6.55
CA ASN A 61 -13.22 25.68 -5.44
C ASN A 61 -14.64 25.06 -5.45
N GLY A 62 -15.15 24.71 -4.26
CA GLY A 62 -16.58 24.51 -4.01
C GLY A 62 -16.86 24.25 -2.52
N PRO A 63 -17.83 24.95 -1.87
CA PRO A 63 -17.97 24.93 -0.42
C PRO A 63 -18.74 23.70 0.08
N GLU A 64 -18.17 23.08 1.12
CA GLU A 64 -18.81 22.68 2.36
C GLU A 64 -20.27 22.18 2.30
N ASN A 65 -20.49 20.90 2.62
CA ASN A 65 -21.58 20.54 3.53
C ASN A 65 -21.34 19.21 4.24
N ILE A 66 -21.33 19.33 5.57
CA ILE A 66 -21.21 18.27 6.55
C ILE A 66 -22.56 17.56 6.65
N ASN A 67 -22.59 16.24 6.57
CA ASN A 67 -23.54 15.44 7.34
C ASN A 67 -23.01 14.02 7.56
N CYS A 68 -22.30 13.81 8.67
CA CYS A 68 -22.01 12.48 9.17
C CYS A 68 -23.14 12.08 10.12
N SER A 69 -24.03 11.21 9.65
CA SER A 69 -24.90 10.44 10.52
C SER A 69 -25.48 9.25 9.76
N LYS A 70 -25.01 8.06 10.16
CA LYS A 70 -25.67 6.73 10.15
C LYS A 70 -24.69 5.64 9.71
N TYR A 71 -24.06 5.01 10.71
CA TYR A 71 -23.53 3.66 10.57
C TYR A 71 -24.70 2.70 10.33
N ASN A 72 -24.68 2.05 9.16
CA ASN A 72 -25.40 0.80 8.91
C ASN A 72 -24.74 0.06 7.74
N GLY A 73 -23.86 -0.90 8.05
CA GLY A 73 -23.68 -2.17 7.31
C GLY A 73 -23.49 -2.19 5.79
N LYS A 74 -23.16 -1.07 5.13
CA LYS A 74 -22.73 -1.01 3.73
C LYS A 74 -21.44 -0.21 3.71
N PHE A 75 -20.37 -0.85 3.25
CA PHE A 75 -19.14 -0.15 2.90
C PHE A 75 -19.53 0.83 1.78
N SER A 76 -19.78 2.08 2.18
CA SER A 76 -20.05 3.19 1.26
C SER A 76 -18.86 3.25 0.32
N SER A 77 -19.12 3.12 -0.98
CA SER A 77 -18.14 3.31 -2.04
C SER A 77 -17.31 4.56 -1.74
N PRO A 78 -15.97 4.48 -1.63
CA PRO A 78 -15.15 5.67 -1.48
C PRO A 78 -15.37 6.53 -2.72
N SER A 79 -16.14 7.59 -2.57
CA SER A 79 -16.45 8.59 -3.58
C SER A 79 -15.24 9.48 -3.78
N SER A 80 -14.22 8.90 -4.41
CA SER A 80 -13.10 9.51 -5.14
C SER A 80 -12.18 8.35 -5.52
N SER A 81 -12.48 7.68 -6.63
CA SER A 81 -11.89 6.41 -7.05
C SER A 81 -10.38 6.52 -7.30
N SER A 82 -9.55 6.36 -6.25
CA SER A 82 -8.13 6.08 -6.42
C SER A 82 -7.99 4.65 -6.93
N SER A 83 -7.49 4.48 -8.15
CA SER A 83 -7.20 3.15 -8.70
C SER A 83 -6.24 2.38 -7.79
N PRO A 84 -6.39 1.05 -7.66
CA PRO A 84 -5.48 0.25 -6.86
C PRO A 84 -4.06 0.27 -7.45
N ILE A 85 -3.06 0.21 -6.57
CA ILE A 85 -1.65 0.10 -6.95
C ILE A 85 -1.34 -1.36 -7.25
N LEU A 86 -0.87 -1.67 -8.46
CA LEU A 86 -0.39 -3.01 -8.80
C LEU A 86 1.02 -3.21 -8.27
N VAL A 87 1.19 -4.19 -7.38
CA VAL A 87 2.49 -4.61 -6.86
C VAL A 87 2.73 -6.06 -7.29
N HIS A 88 3.89 -6.33 -7.89
CA HIS A 88 4.27 -7.68 -8.25
C HIS A 88 5.76 -7.93 -7.99
N CYS A 89 6.13 -9.20 -7.89
CA CYS A 89 7.51 -9.65 -7.90
C CYS A 89 7.63 -10.85 -8.86
N SER A 90 8.37 -11.88 -8.50
CA SER A 90 8.43 -13.14 -9.26
C SER A 90 7.22 -14.02 -8.97
N GLY A 91 6.98 -14.35 -7.69
CA GLY A 91 5.82 -15.15 -7.26
C GLY A 91 4.65 -14.33 -6.70
N GLY A 92 4.81 -13.01 -6.58
CA GLY A 92 3.81 -12.11 -5.99
C GLY A 92 3.59 -12.26 -4.48
N GLY A 93 4.33 -13.16 -3.81
CA GLY A 93 4.24 -13.41 -2.36
C GLY A 93 5.36 -12.72 -1.59
N ASP A 94 6.63 -13.00 -1.90
CA ASP A 94 7.75 -12.66 -1.02
C ASP A 94 8.01 -11.15 -0.92
N ARG A 95 8.65 -10.57 -1.95
CA ARG A 95 9.05 -9.15 -1.98
C ARG A 95 7.85 -8.22 -1.95
N SER A 96 6.78 -8.64 -2.63
CA SER A 96 5.52 -7.91 -2.68
C SER A 96 4.86 -7.83 -1.30
N SER A 97 4.92 -8.89 -0.49
CA SER A 97 4.35 -8.84 0.86
C SER A 97 5.06 -7.86 1.77
N VAL A 98 6.40 -7.81 1.73
CA VAL A 98 7.18 -6.84 2.51
C VAL A 98 6.77 -5.41 2.15
N PHE A 99 6.69 -5.10 0.85
CA PHE A 99 6.27 -3.77 0.41
C PHE A 99 4.82 -3.43 0.83
N VAL A 100 3.87 -4.34 0.59
CA VAL A 100 2.45 -4.11 0.90
C VAL A 100 2.22 -3.96 2.41
N SER A 101 2.84 -4.81 3.22
CA SER A 101 2.74 -4.71 4.69
C SER A 101 3.40 -3.45 5.20
N PHE A 102 4.59 -3.09 4.70
CA PHE A 102 5.27 -1.86 5.08
C PHE A 102 4.46 -0.60 4.70
N ALA A 103 3.96 -0.52 3.46
CA ALA A 103 3.12 0.60 3.03
C ALA A 103 1.83 0.72 3.89
N SER A 104 1.27 -0.41 4.32
CA SER A 104 0.10 -0.42 5.21
C SER A 104 0.44 0.10 6.60
N LEU A 105 1.62 -0.25 7.13
CA LEU A 105 2.12 0.22 8.42
C LEU A 105 2.42 1.73 8.38
N VAL A 106 3.08 2.20 7.32
CA VAL A 106 3.34 3.64 7.13
C VAL A 106 2.03 4.42 7.10
N ARG A 107 1.00 3.89 6.43
CA ARG A 107 -0.31 4.53 6.41
C ARG A 107 -0.99 4.57 7.78
N GLN A 108 -0.92 3.49 8.55
CA GLN A 108 -1.41 3.46 9.94
C GLN A 108 -0.67 4.51 10.78
N LEU A 109 0.65 4.58 10.65
CA LEU A 109 1.47 5.55 11.36
C LEU A 109 1.07 7.00 11.01
N GLN A 110 0.84 7.29 9.73
CA GLN A 110 0.45 8.63 9.25
C GLN A 110 -0.98 9.05 9.64
N LEU A 111 -1.90 8.10 9.83
CA LEU A 111 -3.33 8.39 10.07
C LEU A 111 -3.72 8.25 11.55
N GLU A 112 -3.11 7.31 12.26
CA GLU A 112 -3.52 6.89 13.61
C GLU A 112 -2.40 7.09 14.65
N GLU A 113 -1.18 7.47 14.21
CA GLU A 113 0.02 7.59 15.05
C GLU A 113 0.34 6.31 15.84
N ARG A 114 -0.19 5.18 15.38
CA ARG A 114 -0.08 3.84 15.98
C ARG A 114 0.13 2.82 14.88
N VAL A 115 0.81 1.74 15.24
CA VAL A 115 1.20 0.69 14.30
C VAL A 115 1.08 -0.68 14.96
N ASP A 116 0.45 -1.61 14.27
CA ASP A 116 0.39 -3.01 14.70
C ASP A 116 0.93 -3.94 13.60
N VAL A 117 2.20 -4.31 13.75
CA VAL A 117 2.92 -5.17 12.80
C VAL A 117 2.34 -6.58 12.77
N PHE A 118 1.87 -7.10 13.92
CA PHE A 118 1.30 -8.45 14.00
C PHE A 118 -0.04 -8.53 13.27
N GLN A 119 -0.95 -7.60 13.54
CA GLN A 119 -2.26 -7.56 12.89
C GLN A 119 -2.09 -7.27 11.40
N THR A 120 -1.18 -6.38 11.01
CA THR A 120 -0.91 -6.11 9.59
C THR A 120 -0.38 -7.33 8.87
N ALA A 121 0.54 -8.09 9.46
CA ALA A 121 1.04 -9.33 8.88
C ALA A 121 -0.04 -10.40 8.77
N ARG A 122 -0.87 -10.57 9.82
CA ARG A 122 -2.01 -11.50 9.83
C ARG A 122 -3.03 -11.13 8.75
N TYR A 123 -3.36 -9.85 8.64
CA TYR A 123 -4.28 -9.34 7.63
C TYR A 123 -3.73 -9.55 6.22
N THR A 124 -2.45 -9.24 5.98
CA THR A 124 -1.83 -9.45 4.67
C THR A 124 -1.86 -10.92 4.26
N LYS A 125 -1.60 -11.84 5.21
CA LYS A 125 -1.71 -13.29 5.00
C LYS A 125 -3.14 -13.78 4.74
N SER A 126 -4.16 -13.09 5.26
CA SER A 126 -5.56 -13.47 5.00
C SER A 126 -6.04 -13.04 3.62
N GLN A 127 -5.43 -12.02 3.01
CA GLN A 127 -5.79 -11.55 1.66
C GLN A 127 -5.21 -12.44 0.55
N ARG A 128 -4.00 -12.96 0.73
CA ARG A 128 -3.33 -13.84 -0.23
C ARG A 128 -2.42 -14.83 0.49
N GLN A 129 -2.45 -16.08 0.04
CA GLN A 129 -1.54 -17.11 0.53
C GLN A 129 -0.07 -16.73 0.23
N CYS A 130 0.87 -17.31 0.98
CA CYS A 130 2.31 -17.17 0.72
C CYS A 130 2.88 -15.75 0.91
N MET A 131 2.24 -14.92 1.75
CA MET A 131 2.72 -13.59 2.15
C MET A 131 3.55 -13.68 3.45
N LEU A 132 4.63 -12.90 3.58
CA LEU A 132 5.52 -12.85 4.76
C LEU A 132 5.89 -14.26 5.29
N GLN A 133 6.58 -15.03 4.45
CA GLN A 133 6.87 -16.44 4.71
C GLN A 133 8.01 -16.63 5.71
N THR A 134 8.99 -15.73 5.73
CA THR A 134 10.20 -15.89 6.53
C THR A 134 10.22 -14.95 7.73
N ILE A 135 10.84 -15.40 8.82
CA ILE A 135 11.05 -14.58 10.02
C ILE A 135 11.93 -13.36 9.67
N ALA A 136 12.90 -13.53 8.78
CA ALA A 136 13.75 -12.44 8.30
C ALA A 136 12.95 -11.29 7.64
N GLN A 137 11.89 -11.60 6.88
CA GLN A 137 11.01 -10.57 6.31
C GLN A 137 10.22 -9.84 7.39
N TYR A 138 9.78 -10.55 8.43
CA TYR A 138 9.04 -9.98 9.55
C TYR A 138 9.94 -9.08 10.42
N ASP A 139 11.17 -9.53 10.74
CA ASP A 139 12.19 -8.72 11.42
C ASP A 139 12.55 -7.47 10.60
N PHE A 140 12.72 -7.63 9.29
CA PHE A 140 13.02 -6.52 8.39
C PHE A 140 11.92 -5.46 8.37
N LEU A 141 10.64 -5.84 8.51
CA LEU A 141 9.54 -4.86 8.64
C LEU A 141 9.69 -3.98 9.88
N TYR A 142 10.08 -4.54 11.03
CA TYR A 142 10.34 -3.74 12.23
C TYR A 142 11.49 -2.76 12.02
N ARG A 143 12.59 -3.23 11.42
CA ARG A 143 13.75 -2.38 11.12
C ARG A 143 13.36 -1.24 10.18
N CYS A 144 12.63 -1.52 9.11
CA CYS A 144 12.12 -0.50 8.19
C CYS A 144 11.22 0.51 8.89
N LEU A 145 10.38 0.07 9.83
CA LEU A 145 9.45 0.96 10.54
C LEU A 145 10.18 1.91 11.49
N ILE A 146 11.17 1.41 12.24
CA ILE A 146 12.01 2.24 13.11
C ILE A 146 12.77 3.26 12.27
N ASP A 147 13.47 2.81 11.23
CA ASP A 147 14.23 3.71 10.34
C ASP A 147 13.33 4.74 9.66
N TYR A 148 12.07 4.38 9.36
CA TYR A 148 11.07 5.31 8.82
C TYR A 148 10.70 6.38 9.84
N MET A 149 10.40 6.00 11.09
CA MET A 149 10.07 6.92 12.16
C MET A 149 11.22 7.90 12.45
N ASP A 150 12.45 7.41 12.43
CA ASP A 150 13.66 8.22 12.61
C ASP A 150 13.84 9.21 11.45
N CYS A 151 13.67 8.75 10.20
CA CYS A 151 13.80 9.61 9.01
C CYS A 151 12.72 10.69 8.94
N HIS A 152 11.51 10.40 9.42
CA HIS A 152 10.36 11.32 9.40
C HIS A 152 10.16 12.09 10.73
N HIS A 153 11.07 11.95 11.69
CA HIS A 153 11.03 12.60 13.01
C HIS A 153 9.69 12.42 13.75
N ILE A 154 9.09 11.24 13.63
CA ILE A 154 7.75 10.96 14.17
C ILE A 154 7.83 10.74 15.70
N CYS A 155 8.97 10.29 16.21
CA CYS A 155 9.20 10.10 17.64
C CYS A 155 9.76 11.38 18.27
N ASN A 156 8.93 12.11 19.04
CA ASN A 156 9.44 13.11 19.97
C ASN A 156 10.03 12.40 21.20
N ASN A 157 11.34 12.50 21.38
CA ASN A 157 12.07 11.98 22.55
C ASN A 157 11.71 12.70 23.88
N SER A 158 10.61 13.46 23.93
CA SER A 158 10.22 14.28 25.09
C SER A 158 9.31 13.57 26.09
N ASP A 159 8.71 12.43 25.74
CA ASP A 159 7.61 11.85 26.54
C ASP A 159 8.04 10.66 27.41
N THR A 160 9.33 10.32 27.42
CA THR A 160 9.88 9.33 28.35
C THR A 160 10.57 10.04 29.52
N GLN A 161 9.79 10.76 30.33
CA GLN A 161 10.16 10.98 31.73
C GLN A 161 9.46 9.89 32.55
N LEU A 162 10.22 8.84 32.87
CA LEU A 162 9.93 7.94 33.97
C LEU A 162 10.52 8.51 35.26
#